data_AF-A0A3C1MX07-F1
#
_entry.id   AF-A0A3C1MX07-F1
#
_cell.length_a   1.000
_cell.length_b   1.000
_cell.length_c   1.000
_cell.angle_alpha   90.00
_cell.angle_beta   90.00
_cell.angle_gamma   90.00
#
_symmetry.space_group_name_H-M   'P 1'
#
loop_
_entity.id
_entity.type
_entity.pdbx_description
1 polymer ?
#
loop_
_entity_poly.entity_id
_entity_poly.type
_entity_poly.pdbx_seq_one_letter_code
_entity_poly.pdbx_strand_id
1 'polypeptide(L)' 'KAKAAAKPAPKPVAKPAAATAKKAPAKAKAGVVDAEAHYRMVAEAAYYIAEKRGFAPGNHSADWAHAEAQIAALHSKK' A
#
# COMPACT_ATOMS: atom_id res chain seq x y z
N LYS A 1 41.85 -29.91 -14.64
CA LYS A 1 41.00 -30.26 -13.47
C LYS A 1 39.95 -29.17 -13.29
N ALA A 2 38.70 -29.56 -13.10
CA ALA A 2 37.47 -28.80 -13.39
C ALA A 2 36.97 -27.83 -12.30
N LYS A 3 36.11 -26.87 -12.75
CA LYS A 3 34.81 -26.36 -12.20
C LYS A 3 34.72 -24.83 -12.32
N ALA A 4 33.84 -24.25 -13.13
CA ALA A 4 32.37 -24.19 -13.10
C ALA A 4 31.80 -23.06 -12.19
N ALA A 5 31.32 -22.02 -12.88
CA ALA A 5 30.25 -21.03 -12.62
C ALA A 5 29.62 -20.87 -11.22
N ALA A 6 29.38 -19.59 -10.84
CA ALA A 6 28.16 -19.18 -10.14
C ALA A 6 27.85 -17.68 -10.35
N LYS A 7 26.63 -17.39 -10.81
CA LYS A 7 26.01 -16.07 -10.98
C LYS A 7 25.75 -15.41 -9.60
N PRO A 8 25.88 -14.08 -9.43
CA PRO A 8 25.43 -13.44 -8.20
C PRO A 8 23.89 -13.43 -8.17
N ALA A 9 23.31 -14.22 -7.27
CA ALA A 9 21.89 -14.16 -6.93
C ALA A 9 21.59 -12.84 -6.21
N PRO A 10 20.46 -12.16 -6.51
CA PRO A 10 20.07 -10.96 -5.79
C PRO A 10 19.74 -11.30 -4.34
N LYS A 11 20.34 -10.53 -3.44
CA LYS A 11 20.11 -10.61 -1.99
C LYS A 11 18.62 -10.34 -1.70
N PRO A 12 17.96 -11.13 -0.85
CA PRO A 12 16.57 -10.91 -0.50
C PRO A 12 16.46 -9.58 0.24
N VAL A 13 15.81 -8.59 -0.38
CA VAL A 13 15.47 -7.34 0.27
C VAL A 13 14.50 -7.64 1.40
N ALA A 14 14.97 -7.37 2.61
CA ALA A 14 14.24 -7.57 3.84
C ALA A 14 12.88 -6.87 3.80
N LYS A 15 11.84 -7.62 4.13
CA LYS A 15 10.56 -7.09 4.56
C LYS A 15 10.58 -7.09 6.09
N PRO A 16 10.61 -5.93 6.74
CA PRO A 16 10.06 -5.84 8.09
C PRO A 16 8.82 -4.94 8.08
N ALA A 17 7.70 -5.58 8.41
CA ALA A 17 6.61 -5.08 9.25
C ALA A 17 6.24 -3.60 9.07
N ALA A 18 5.16 -3.35 8.32
CA ALA A 18 4.33 -2.18 8.56
C ALA A 18 3.90 -2.21 10.03
N ALA A 19 4.45 -1.28 10.80
CA ALA A 19 4.22 -1.14 12.23
C ALA A 19 2.72 -1.04 12.52
N THR A 20 2.27 -1.89 13.44
CA THR A 20 0.97 -1.79 14.12
C THR A 20 0.94 -0.55 15.00
N ALA A 21 0.73 0.61 14.41
CA ALA A 21 0.37 1.81 15.16
C ALA A 21 -1.10 1.68 15.61
N LYS A 22 -1.31 1.10 16.80
CA LYS A 22 -2.58 1.20 17.53
C LYS A 22 -2.80 2.67 17.94
N LYS A 23 -3.41 3.46 17.06
CA LYS A 23 -3.87 4.81 17.37
C LYS A 23 -5.21 4.71 18.10
N ALA A 24 -5.27 5.27 19.30
CA ALA A 24 -6.45 5.32 20.15
C ALA A 24 -7.66 5.95 19.43
N PRO A 25 -8.91 5.54 19.73
CA PRO A 25 -10.07 6.09 19.05
C PRO A 25 -10.36 7.49 19.60
N ALA A 26 -9.84 8.52 18.93
CA ALA A 26 -10.34 9.87 19.10
C ALA A 26 -11.75 9.93 18.50
N LYS A 27 -12.73 10.25 19.35
CA LYS A 27 -14.16 10.34 19.05
C LYS A 27 -14.41 11.24 17.83
N ALA A 28 -14.61 10.63 16.66
CA ALA A 28 -14.83 11.34 15.41
C ALA A 28 -16.26 11.89 15.33
N LYS A 29 -16.37 13.18 14.99
CA LYS A 29 -17.62 13.88 14.74
C LYS A 29 -18.22 13.35 13.43
N ALA A 30 -19.38 12.71 13.53
CA ALA A 30 -20.17 12.25 12.39
C ALA A 30 -20.60 13.46 11.53
N GLY A 31 -20.02 13.61 10.34
CA GLY A 31 -20.41 14.68 9.40
C GLY A 31 -19.37 15.01 8.34
N VAL A 32 -18.11 14.68 8.59
CA VAL A 32 -17.04 14.68 7.59
C VAL A 32 -16.71 13.21 7.35
N VAL A 33 -16.48 12.77 6.10
CA VAL A 33 -15.91 11.43 5.87
C VAL A 33 -14.69 11.35 6.77
N ASP A 34 -14.75 10.45 7.76
CA ASP A 34 -13.74 10.37 8.79
C ASP A 34 -12.39 10.15 8.10
N ALA A 35 -11.43 11.05 8.35
CA ALA A 35 -10.16 11.03 7.62
C ALA A 35 -9.44 9.68 7.78
N GLU A 36 -9.63 9.00 8.91
CA GLU A 36 -9.10 7.65 9.13
C GLU A 36 -9.85 6.62 8.28
N ALA A 37 -11.17 6.74 8.11
CA ALA A 37 -11.92 5.87 7.20
C ALA A 37 -11.47 6.05 5.73
N HIS A 38 -11.27 7.29 5.27
CA HIS A 38 -10.73 7.54 3.94
C HIS A 38 -9.33 6.92 3.77
N TYR A 39 -8.45 7.12 4.76
CA TYR A 39 -7.10 6.55 4.74
C TYR A 39 -7.11 5.02 4.66
N ARG A 40 -7.98 4.35 5.42
CA ARG A 40 -8.11 2.87 5.36
C ARG A 40 -8.55 2.39 3.98
N MET A 41 -9.56 3.05 3.40
CA MET A 41 -10.04 2.70 2.06
C MET A 41 -8.94 2.87 1.00
N VAL A 42 -8.16 3.94 1.07
CA VAL A 42 -7.01 4.18 0.18
C VAL A 42 -5.94 3.10 0.37
N ALA A 43 -5.59 2.77 1.61
CA ALA A 43 -4.59 1.75 1.92
C ALA A 43 -4.98 0.36 1.38
N GLU A 44 -6.23 -0.03 1.55
CA GLU A 44 -6.76 -1.29 1.00
C GLU A 44 -6.73 -1.29 -0.54
N ALA A 45 -7.19 -0.21 -1.18
CA ALA A 45 -7.14 -0.10 -2.63
C ALA A 45 -5.70 -0.15 -3.17
N ALA A 46 -4.76 0.53 -2.52
CA ALA A 46 -3.34 0.50 -2.88
C ALA A 46 -2.75 -0.91 -2.73
N TYR A 47 -3.14 -1.65 -1.68
CA TYR A 47 -2.77 -3.05 -1.50
C TYR A 47 -3.24 -3.92 -2.67
N TYR A 48 -4.51 -3.80 -3.08
CA TYR A 48 -5.03 -4.58 -4.20
C TYR A 48 -4.39 -4.21 -5.55
N ILE A 49 -4.06 -2.93 -5.77
CA ILE A 49 -3.33 -2.50 -6.97
C ILE A 49 -1.94 -3.14 -6.99
N ALA A 50 -1.21 -3.05 -5.86
CA ALA A 50 0.11 -3.65 -5.73
C ALA A 50 0.05 -5.18 -5.93
N GLU A 51 -0.95 -5.85 -5.33
CA GLU A 51 -1.17 -7.29 -5.47
C GLU A 51 -1.42 -7.69 -6.93
N LYS A 52 -2.28 -6.96 -7.66
CA LYS A 52 -2.53 -7.19 -9.10
C LYS A 52 -1.27 -7.07 -9.95
N ARG A 53 -0.30 -6.25 -9.52
CA ARG A 53 1.00 -6.10 -10.18
C ARG A 53 2.08 -7.02 -9.61
N GLY A 54 1.75 -7.89 -8.66
CA GLY A 54 2.70 -8.80 -8.01
C GLY A 54 3.71 -8.09 -7.10
N PHE A 55 3.32 -6.96 -6.49
CA PHE A 55 4.15 -6.14 -5.61
C PHE A 55 5.48 -5.69 -6.24
N ALA A 56 5.42 -5.25 -7.50
CA ALA A 56 6.59 -4.78 -8.23
C ALA A 56 7.28 -3.61 -7.50
N PRO A 57 8.60 -3.67 -7.26
CA PRO A 57 9.31 -2.65 -6.51
C PRO A 57 9.25 -1.28 -7.22
N GLY A 58 9.22 -0.20 -6.44
CA GLY A 58 9.27 1.17 -6.96
C GLY A 58 7.93 1.79 -7.37
N ASN A 59 6.80 1.05 -7.29
CA ASN A 59 5.49 1.55 -7.70
C ASN A 59 4.57 1.99 -6.55
N HIS A 60 5.01 1.84 -5.29
CA HIS A 60 4.19 2.09 -4.11
C HIS A 60 3.50 3.47 -4.12
N SER A 61 4.21 4.52 -4.51
CA SER A 61 3.65 5.88 -4.60
C SER A 61 2.60 6.02 -5.72
N ALA A 62 2.81 5.34 -6.85
CA ALA A 62 1.87 5.34 -7.95
C ALA A 62 0.60 4.54 -7.60
N ASP A 63 0.77 3.39 -6.93
CA ASP A 63 -0.34 2.56 -6.47
C ASP A 63 -1.19 3.31 -5.44
N TRP A 64 -0.54 4.08 -4.55
CA TRP A 64 -1.23 4.97 -3.61
C TRP A 64 -2.00 6.09 -4.33
N ALA A 65 -1.36 6.81 -5.25
CA ALA A 65 -2.02 7.90 -5.98
C ALA A 65 -3.24 7.40 -6.77
N HIS A 66 -3.13 6.20 -7.37
CA HIS A 66 -4.23 5.56 -8.08
C HIS A 66 -5.34 5.09 -7.14
N ALA A 67 -5.00 4.67 -5.92
CA ALA A 67 -5.97 4.36 -4.88
C ALA A 67 -6.73 5.60 -4.41
N GLU A 68 -6.04 6.71 -4.13
CA GLU A 68 -6.67 7.98 -3.74
C GLU A 68 -7.65 8.48 -4.79
N ALA A 69 -7.26 8.45 -6.08
CA ALA A 69 -8.13 8.85 -7.18
C ALA A 69 -9.40 7.98 -7.27
N GLN A 70 -9.28 6.66 -7.05
CA GLN A 70 -10.43 5.76 -7.06
C GLN A 70 -11.40 6.03 -5.91
N ILE A 71 -10.89 6.17 -4.69
CA ILE A 71 -11.73 6.45 -3.51
C ILE A 71 -12.38 7.83 -3.62
N ALA A 72 -11.63 8.84 -4.08
CA ALA A 72 -12.16 10.17 -4.34
C ALA A 72 -13.26 10.14 -5.41
N ALA A 73 -13.10 9.39 -6.50
CA ALA A 73 -14.13 9.26 -7.53
C ALA A 73 -15.41 8.57 -7.03
N LEU A 74 -15.28 7.56 -6.15
CA LEU A 74 -16.41 6.88 -5.51
C LEU A 74 -17.20 7.84 -4.60
N HIS A 75 -16.51 8.72 -3.88
CA HIS A 75 -17.13 9.60 -2.88
C HIS A 75 -17.53 10.98 -3.42
N SER A 76 -16.95 11.43 -4.54
CA SER A 76 -17.28 12.71 -5.20
C SER A 76 -18.56 12.64 -6.04
N LYS A 77 -19.12 11.46 -6.28
CA LYS A 77 -20.36 11.29 -7.03
C LYS A 77 -21.55 11.46 -6.08
N LYS A 78 -21.88 12.70 -5.78
CA LYS A 78 -23.08 13.07 -5.02
C LYS A 78 -23.84 14.16 -5.74
#